data_AF-A0A4W6ELE9-F1
#
_entry.id   AF-A0A4W6ELE9-F1
#
_cell.length_a   1.000
_cell.length_b   1.000
_cell.length_c   1.000
_cell.angle_alpha   90.00
_cell.angle_beta   90.00
_cell.angle_gamma   90.00
#
_symmetry.space_group_name_H-M   'P 1'
#
loop_
_entity.id
_entity.type
_entity.pdbx_description
1 polymer ?
#
loop_
_entity_poly.entity_id
_entity_poly.type
_entity_poly.pdbx_seq_one_letter_code
_entity_poly.pdbx_strand_id
1 'polypeptide(L)'
;MKVVALISGGKDSCYNMMQCVAAGHRIVALANLRPAHTDELDSYMYQTVGHQAIELYAEAMDLPLYRRTIQGSSLDTSRNYSKTEGDEVEDLYELLCLVKEKEGVEAVSVGAILSDYQRVRVENVCLRLGLQPLAYLWRRDQESLLSEMISSDLHAILIKVAAFGLDPEKHLGKPLADMEPYLKQLSQKYGVHICGEGGEYETFTLDCPLFKKKIVIDAAETVIHSADAFAPVGYLRFTKMHTENKDNDVVAGALPHGSCPCQSAIDKMTEEVEYADQAEDNQQEFTSNFPPHTVSVLVINEGRYDLHPSCSPRSSRGYQWISGISGLQSQDPGIQGQTSAAFVQLQSELDSRAWKMKDIILVHLYVSSMEDFGPLNTVYKKHFGINPPARVCVQAPLPAGQRLQMDCLLHDWSEPLKEGCFHQKEALHVQSLSHWAPANIGPYSQALRVRLLSTTTRRGGGYGVDRLNLMAARKENIMLKQA
;
A
#
# COMPACT_ATOMS: atom_id res chain seq x y z
N MET A 1 -19.05 -5.33 -1.60
CA MET A 1 -19.10 -4.18 -0.68
C MET A 1 -19.71 -2.98 -1.38
N LYS A 2 -20.37 -2.10 -0.62
CA LYS A 2 -20.70 -0.73 -1.06
C LYS A 2 -19.45 0.15 -0.98
N VAL A 3 -19.11 0.80 -2.08
CA VAL A 3 -17.85 1.54 -2.23
C VAL A 3 -18.11 3.02 -2.48
N VAL A 4 -17.39 3.89 -1.77
CA VAL A 4 -17.18 5.28 -2.19
C VAL A 4 -15.92 5.36 -3.04
N ALA A 5 -15.98 6.05 -4.17
CA ALA A 5 -14.81 6.29 -4.99
C ALA A 5 -14.21 7.67 -4.72
N LEU A 6 -12.92 7.70 -4.35
CA LEU A 6 -12.13 8.92 -4.36
C LEU A 6 -11.80 9.26 -5.81
N ILE A 7 -12.33 10.38 -6.30
CA ILE A 7 -12.16 10.80 -7.69
C ILE A 7 -11.37 12.11 -7.80
N SER A 8 -10.51 12.16 -8.82
CA SER A 8 -9.83 13.38 -9.28
C SER A 8 -10.29 13.83 -10.66
N GLY A 9 -11.15 13.04 -11.33
CA GLY A 9 -11.51 13.21 -12.73
C GLY A 9 -10.54 12.51 -13.70
N GLY A 10 -9.35 12.14 -13.24
CA GLY A 10 -8.33 11.50 -14.06
C GLY A 10 -8.48 10.00 -14.27
N LYS A 11 -7.65 9.48 -15.18
CA LYS A 11 -7.63 8.08 -15.64
C LYS A 11 -7.51 7.07 -14.49
N ASP A 12 -6.70 7.34 -13.48
CA ASP A 12 -6.37 6.34 -12.46
C ASP A 12 -7.55 6.11 -11.51
N SER A 13 -8.19 7.21 -11.07
CA SER A 13 -9.40 7.12 -10.25
C SER A 13 -10.54 6.43 -11.01
N CYS A 14 -10.68 6.73 -12.31
CA CYS A 14 -11.67 6.08 -13.18
C CYS A 14 -11.44 4.59 -13.32
N TYR A 15 -10.22 4.21 -13.69
CA TYR A 15 -9.88 2.83 -13.95
C TYR A 15 -9.94 1.97 -12.68
N ASN A 16 -9.53 2.52 -11.52
CA ASN A 16 -9.68 1.80 -10.26
C ASN A 16 -11.16 1.53 -9.91
N MET A 17 -12.09 2.45 -10.26
CA MET A 17 -13.52 2.15 -10.14
C MET A 17 -13.95 1.00 -11.05
N MET A 18 -13.45 0.96 -12.30
CA MET A 18 -13.73 -0.16 -13.21
C MET A 18 -13.24 -1.49 -12.60
N GLN A 19 -12.04 -1.50 -12.03
CA GLN A 19 -11.52 -2.68 -11.32
C GLN A 19 -12.36 -3.06 -10.11
N CYS A 20 -12.86 -2.09 -9.33
CA CYS A 20 -13.78 -2.36 -8.23
C CYS A 20 -15.07 -3.05 -8.71
N VAL A 21 -15.66 -2.57 -9.81
CA VAL A 21 -16.87 -3.16 -10.39
C VAL A 21 -16.60 -4.57 -10.94
N ALA A 22 -15.47 -4.76 -11.64
CA ALA A 22 -15.04 -6.06 -12.12
C ALA A 22 -14.81 -7.07 -10.98
N ALA A 23 -14.34 -6.60 -9.81
CA ALA A 23 -14.21 -7.41 -8.59
C ALA A 23 -15.54 -7.65 -7.84
N GLY A 24 -16.68 -7.29 -8.43
CA GLY A 24 -18.01 -7.51 -7.85
C GLY A 24 -18.40 -6.50 -6.76
N HIS A 25 -17.72 -5.36 -6.69
CA HIS A 25 -18.12 -4.28 -5.79
C HIS A 25 -19.08 -3.30 -6.46
N ARG A 26 -19.84 -2.56 -5.65
CA ARG A 26 -20.81 -1.59 -6.14
C ARG A 26 -20.38 -0.19 -5.73
N ILE A 27 -20.03 0.66 -6.70
CA ILE A 27 -19.83 2.08 -6.46
C ILE A 27 -21.19 2.71 -6.15
N VAL A 28 -21.31 3.39 -5.01
CA VAL A 28 -22.57 4.01 -4.57
C VAL A 28 -22.46 5.52 -4.37
N ALA A 29 -21.24 6.05 -4.28
CA ALA A 29 -20.99 7.47 -4.11
C ALA A 29 -19.62 7.87 -4.61
N LEU A 30 -19.48 9.14 -4.96
CA LEU A 30 -18.23 9.77 -5.37
C LEU A 30 -17.81 10.76 -4.28
N ALA A 31 -16.51 10.82 -4.00
CA ALA A 31 -15.92 11.73 -3.03
C ALA A 31 -14.73 12.47 -3.66
N ASN A 32 -14.68 13.78 -3.48
CA ASN A 32 -13.62 14.63 -4.01
C ASN A 32 -13.24 15.72 -3.00
N LEU A 33 -11.93 15.89 -2.78
CA LEU A 33 -11.38 17.07 -2.13
C LEU A 33 -11.03 18.10 -3.18
N ARG A 34 -11.44 19.35 -2.96
CA ARG A 34 -11.23 20.46 -3.90
C ARG A 34 -10.43 21.60 -3.28
N PRO A 35 -9.65 22.35 -4.08
CA PRO A 35 -9.00 23.56 -3.60
C PRO A 35 -10.03 24.66 -3.27
N ALA A 36 -9.65 25.60 -2.41
CA ALA A 36 -10.53 26.71 -2.01
C ALA A 36 -10.58 27.84 -3.06
N HIS A 37 -9.42 28.28 -3.56
CA HIS A 37 -9.28 29.54 -4.29
C HIS A 37 -8.43 29.47 -5.57
N THR A 38 -7.62 28.41 -5.76
CA THR A 38 -6.74 28.25 -6.92
C THR A 38 -7.01 26.93 -7.61
N ASP A 39 -6.86 26.88 -8.93
CA ASP A 39 -7.08 25.65 -9.71
C ASP A 39 -5.95 24.63 -9.54
N GLU A 40 -4.74 25.12 -9.27
CA GLU A 40 -3.54 24.31 -9.08
C GLU A 40 -2.99 24.54 -7.67
N LEU A 41 -2.83 23.44 -6.94
CA LEU A 41 -2.10 23.37 -5.68
C LEU A 41 -0.93 22.42 -5.86
N ASP A 42 0.21 22.74 -5.24
CA ASP A 42 1.32 21.80 -5.04
C ASP A 42 0.97 20.79 -3.92
N SER A 43 -0.10 20.01 -4.09
CA SER A 43 -0.49 18.94 -3.17
C SER A 43 0.16 17.62 -3.60
N TYR A 44 0.79 16.93 -2.64
CA TYR A 44 1.30 15.57 -2.85
C TYR A 44 0.19 14.51 -2.91
N MET A 45 -1.03 14.87 -2.46
CA MET A 45 -2.16 13.95 -2.38
C MET A 45 -3.10 14.05 -3.56
N TYR A 46 -3.44 15.28 -3.99
CA TYR A 46 -4.61 15.50 -4.83
C TYR A 46 -4.27 16.20 -6.14
N GLN A 47 -4.74 15.61 -7.24
CA GLN A 47 -4.90 16.32 -8.50
C GLN A 47 -5.98 17.40 -8.32
N THR A 48 -5.63 18.63 -8.64
CA THR A 48 -6.51 19.81 -8.52
C THR A 48 -6.93 20.36 -9.87
N VAL A 49 -6.13 20.16 -10.92
CA VAL A 49 -6.49 20.56 -12.28
C VAL A 49 -7.69 19.73 -12.77
N GLY A 50 -8.65 20.41 -13.39
CA GLY A 50 -9.89 19.80 -13.86
C GLY A 50 -10.99 19.68 -12.79
N HIS A 51 -10.77 20.20 -11.57
CA HIS A 51 -11.76 20.12 -10.48
C HIS A 51 -13.11 20.78 -10.80
N GLN A 52 -13.16 21.69 -11.78
CA GLN A 52 -14.38 22.35 -12.23
C GLN A 52 -15.35 21.37 -12.91
N ALA A 53 -14.83 20.28 -13.49
CA ALA A 53 -15.61 19.32 -14.26
C ALA A 53 -16.06 18.10 -13.44
N ILE A 54 -15.71 18.02 -12.15
CA ILE A 54 -16.05 16.88 -11.28
C ILE A 54 -17.55 16.69 -11.10
N GLU A 55 -18.34 17.76 -11.15
CA GLU A 55 -19.80 17.67 -11.06
C GLU A 55 -20.39 16.95 -12.28
N LEU A 56 -19.81 17.13 -13.47
CA LEU A 56 -20.19 16.40 -14.67
C LEU A 56 -19.84 14.92 -14.58
N TYR A 57 -18.81 14.57 -13.82
CA TYR A 57 -18.46 13.18 -13.51
C TYR A 57 -19.59 12.48 -12.74
N ALA A 58 -20.18 13.18 -11.77
CA ALA A 58 -21.30 12.68 -10.99
C ALA A 58 -22.58 12.57 -11.83
N GLU A 59 -22.84 13.55 -12.70
CA GLU A 59 -23.94 13.47 -13.66
C GLU A 59 -23.75 12.31 -14.65
N ALA A 60 -22.53 12.14 -15.18
CA ALA A 60 -22.18 11.09 -16.12
C ALA A 60 -22.37 9.69 -15.54
N MET A 61 -22.03 9.49 -14.26
CA MET A 61 -22.22 8.21 -13.57
C MET A 61 -23.60 8.03 -12.95
N ASP A 62 -24.37 9.12 -12.79
CA ASP A 62 -25.64 9.17 -12.04
C ASP A 62 -25.47 8.64 -10.61
N LEU A 63 -24.54 9.27 -9.87
CA LEU A 63 -24.18 8.93 -8.49
C LEU A 63 -24.10 10.19 -7.62
N PRO A 64 -24.39 10.08 -6.31
CA PRO A 64 -24.22 11.20 -5.38
C PRO A 64 -22.74 11.59 -5.25
N LEU A 65 -22.48 12.89 -5.27
CA LEU A 65 -21.15 13.47 -5.12
C LEU A 65 -21.01 14.23 -3.81
N TYR A 66 -19.98 13.89 -3.07
CA TYR A 66 -19.61 14.53 -1.83
C TYR A 66 -18.29 15.29 -2.04
N ARG A 67 -18.35 16.61 -1.92
CA ARG A 67 -17.16 17.46 -2.03
C ARG A 67 -16.86 18.14 -0.70
N ARG A 68 -15.58 18.22 -0.37
CA ARG A 68 -15.09 19.04 0.73
C ARG A 68 -13.94 19.93 0.24
N THR A 69 -13.88 21.16 0.73
CA THR A 69 -12.77 22.06 0.45
C THR A 69 -11.59 21.70 1.35
N ILE A 70 -10.39 21.59 0.77
CA ILE A 70 -9.15 21.36 1.50
C ILE A 70 -8.86 22.59 2.37
N GLN A 71 -8.77 22.39 3.69
CA GLN A 71 -8.42 23.42 4.67
C GLN A 71 -7.00 23.20 5.20
N GLY A 72 -6.57 21.94 5.33
CA GLY A 72 -5.24 21.57 5.76
C GLY A 72 -4.18 21.73 4.68
N SER A 73 -2.93 21.45 5.05
CA SER A 73 -1.78 21.39 4.13
C SER A 73 -0.99 20.10 4.35
N SER A 74 -0.04 19.78 3.46
CA SER A 74 0.80 18.58 3.61
C SER A 74 1.84 18.80 4.73
N LEU A 75 1.48 18.50 5.99
CA LEU A 75 2.32 18.75 7.16
C LEU A 75 3.18 17.54 7.50
N ASP A 76 2.57 16.37 7.72
CA ASP A 76 3.33 15.13 7.88
C ASP A 76 3.69 14.61 6.49
N THR A 77 4.93 14.85 6.07
CA THR A 77 5.45 14.35 4.79
C THR A 77 6.22 13.03 4.92
N SER A 78 6.19 12.41 6.10
CA SER A 78 6.92 11.19 6.34
C SER A 78 6.28 9.98 5.64
N ARG A 79 7.05 8.86 5.57
CA ARG A 79 6.61 7.62 4.90
C ARG A 79 5.36 7.02 5.54
N ASN A 80 5.14 7.26 6.83
CA ASN A 80 3.98 6.77 7.56
C ASN A 80 3.20 7.96 8.07
N TYR A 81 1.87 7.91 7.99
CA TYR A 81 1.07 9.03 8.44
C TYR A 81 0.62 8.85 9.89
N SER A 82 0.91 9.80 10.77
CA SER A 82 0.24 9.90 12.08
C SER A 82 -0.80 10.99 12.03
N LYS A 83 -1.93 10.82 12.74
CA LYS A 83 -2.97 11.86 12.83
C LYS A 83 -2.31 13.18 13.20
N THR A 84 -2.40 14.15 12.30
CA THR A 84 -1.74 15.45 12.43
C THR A 84 -2.78 16.55 12.25
N GLU A 85 -2.94 17.38 13.28
CA GLU A 85 -3.90 18.48 13.26
C GLU A 85 -3.53 19.51 12.19
N GLY A 86 -4.51 19.93 11.38
CA GLY A 86 -4.30 20.87 10.27
C GLY A 86 -3.71 20.24 9.00
N ASP A 87 -3.55 18.91 8.95
CA ASP A 87 -3.07 18.22 7.75
C ASP A 87 -4.22 17.88 6.78
N GLU A 88 -3.96 17.96 5.47
CA GLU A 88 -4.95 17.69 4.40
C GLU A 88 -5.54 16.26 4.44
N VAL A 89 -4.89 15.33 5.15
CA VAL A 89 -5.40 13.97 5.37
C VAL A 89 -6.58 13.95 6.35
N GLU A 90 -6.68 14.92 7.27
CA GLU A 90 -7.83 15.00 8.18
C GLU A 90 -9.08 15.52 7.46
N ASP A 91 -8.93 16.35 6.43
CA ASP A 91 -10.04 16.72 5.55
C ASP A 91 -10.61 15.49 4.81
N LEU A 92 -9.73 14.57 4.40
CA LEU A 92 -10.14 13.29 3.81
C LEU A 92 -10.88 12.42 4.82
N TYR A 93 -10.42 12.38 6.07
CA TYR A 93 -11.11 11.66 7.15
C TYR A 93 -12.53 12.19 7.35
N GLU A 94 -12.71 13.50 7.44
CA GLU A 94 -14.03 14.09 7.63
C GLU A 94 -14.96 13.84 6.44
N LEU A 95 -14.45 13.96 5.21
CA LEU A 95 -15.21 13.65 4.00
C LEU A 95 -15.67 12.19 3.98
N LEU A 96 -14.77 11.24 4.25
CA LEU A 96 -15.12 9.81 4.24
C LEU A 96 -16.03 9.43 5.42
N CYS A 97 -15.91 10.09 6.56
CA CYS A 97 -16.84 9.91 7.69
C CYS A 97 -18.26 10.30 7.28
N LEU A 98 -18.43 11.46 6.64
CA LEU A 98 -19.72 11.93 6.13
C LEU A 98 -20.33 10.94 5.12
N VAL A 99 -19.53 10.45 4.16
CA VAL A 99 -20.03 9.51 3.16
C VAL A 99 -20.40 8.17 3.80
N LYS A 100 -19.61 7.69 4.77
CA LYS A 100 -19.91 6.48 5.53
C LYS A 100 -21.26 6.58 6.25
N GLU A 101 -21.51 7.70 6.92
CA GLU A 101 -22.76 7.94 7.63
C GLU A 101 -23.98 8.01 6.69
N LYS A 102 -23.84 8.66 5.54
CA LYS A 102 -24.95 8.87 4.60
C LYS A 102 -25.25 7.66 3.72
N GLU A 103 -24.22 6.98 3.24
CA GLU A 103 -24.34 5.94 2.20
C GLU A 103 -24.14 4.52 2.74
N GLY A 104 -23.64 4.40 3.98
CA GLY A 104 -23.31 3.11 4.60
C GLY A 104 -22.24 2.35 3.81
N VAL A 105 -21.22 3.07 3.33
CA VAL A 105 -20.10 2.45 2.60
C VAL A 105 -19.24 1.60 3.52
N GLU A 106 -18.68 0.54 2.94
CA GLU A 106 -17.82 -0.43 3.62
C GLU A 106 -16.36 -0.33 3.13
N ALA A 107 -16.14 0.32 1.99
CA ALA A 107 -14.87 0.36 1.31
C ALA A 107 -14.65 1.67 0.53
N VAL A 108 -13.38 1.97 0.25
CA VAL A 108 -12.93 3.19 -0.45
C VAL A 108 -12.10 2.79 -1.67
N SER A 109 -12.51 3.21 -2.86
CA SER A 109 -11.71 3.07 -4.08
C SER A 109 -10.70 4.20 -4.18
N VAL A 110 -9.42 3.87 -4.42
CA VAL A 110 -8.31 4.82 -4.58
C VAL A 110 -7.44 4.46 -5.79
N GLY A 111 -7.23 5.43 -6.68
CA GLY A 111 -6.46 5.27 -7.92
C GLY A 111 -4.94 5.48 -7.79
N ALA A 112 -4.31 5.12 -6.67
CA ALA A 112 -2.85 5.27 -6.54
C ALA A 112 -2.12 4.10 -7.23
N ILE A 113 -1.18 4.39 -8.13
CA ILE A 113 -0.40 3.34 -8.82
C ILE A 113 0.94 3.11 -8.11
N LEU A 114 1.82 4.10 -7.99
CA LEU A 114 3.15 3.90 -7.41
C LEU A 114 3.31 4.57 -6.03
N SER A 115 2.59 5.67 -5.79
CA SER A 115 2.75 6.50 -4.60
C SER A 115 2.39 5.78 -3.30
N ASP A 116 3.42 5.36 -2.54
CA ASP A 116 3.25 4.89 -1.16
C ASP A 116 2.70 6.00 -0.24
N TYR A 117 3.02 7.27 -0.56
CA TYR A 117 2.57 8.44 0.19
C TYR A 117 1.04 8.53 0.23
N GLN A 118 0.41 8.44 -0.94
CA GLN A 118 -1.05 8.48 -1.09
C GLN A 118 -1.70 7.24 -0.47
N ARG A 119 -1.19 6.04 -0.79
CA ARG A 119 -1.76 4.78 -0.29
C ARG A 119 -1.77 4.74 1.24
N VAL A 120 -0.65 5.05 1.90
CA VAL A 120 -0.54 4.95 3.36
C VAL A 120 -1.49 5.92 4.08
N ARG A 121 -1.71 7.11 3.53
CA ARG A 121 -2.65 8.10 4.09
C ARG A 121 -4.10 7.64 3.95
N VAL A 122 -4.47 7.12 2.78
CA VAL A 122 -5.81 6.54 2.57
C VAL A 122 -6.02 5.32 3.46
N GLU A 123 -5.05 4.41 3.57
CA GLU A 123 -5.11 3.26 4.48
C GLU A 123 -5.26 3.70 5.94
N ASN A 124 -4.56 4.75 6.38
CA ASN A 124 -4.70 5.29 7.74
C ASN A 124 -6.13 5.78 8.02
N VAL A 125 -6.70 6.57 7.11
CA VAL A 125 -8.07 7.08 7.24
C VAL A 125 -9.07 5.92 7.24
N CYS A 126 -8.91 4.96 6.32
CA CYS A 126 -9.77 3.78 6.23
C CYS A 126 -9.71 2.94 7.50
N LEU A 127 -8.52 2.71 8.06
CA LEU A 127 -8.34 1.97 9.32
C LEU A 127 -9.10 2.63 10.47
N ARG A 128 -9.00 3.96 10.61
CA ARG A 128 -9.71 4.72 11.66
C ARG A 128 -11.23 4.67 11.49
N LEU A 129 -11.70 4.68 10.24
CA LEU A 129 -13.12 4.61 9.92
C LEU A 129 -13.64 3.17 9.82
N GLY A 130 -12.80 2.14 9.94
CA GLY A 130 -13.20 0.75 9.71
C GLY A 130 -13.73 0.50 8.30
N LEU A 131 -13.09 1.11 7.30
CA LEU A 131 -13.36 0.92 5.87
C LEU A 131 -12.25 0.07 5.24
N GLN A 132 -12.59 -0.68 4.18
CA GLN A 132 -11.60 -1.42 3.39
C GLN A 132 -11.07 -0.57 2.23
N PRO A 133 -9.77 -0.24 2.16
CA PRO A 133 -9.19 0.43 1.00
C PRO A 133 -9.04 -0.56 -0.18
N LEU A 134 -9.39 -0.10 -1.38
CA LEU A 134 -9.34 -0.83 -2.65
C LEU A 134 -8.40 -0.10 -3.61
N ALA A 135 -7.16 -0.58 -3.73
CA ALA A 135 -6.08 0.02 -4.49
C ALA A 135 -5.57 -0.97 -5.57
N TYR A 136 -6.44 -1.33 -6.52
CA TYR A 136 -6.16 -2.37 -7.52
C TYR A 136 -4.99 -2.04 -8.45
N LEU A 137 -4.69 -0.76 -8.62
CA LEU A 137 -3.62 -0.29 -9.50
C LEU A 137 -2.26 -0.28 -8.82
N TRP A 138 -2.22 -0.41 -7.49
CA TRP A 138 -0.99 -0.19 -6.74
C TRP A 138 0.09 -1.20 -7.13
N ARG A 139 1.30 -0.69 -7.42
CA ARG A 139 2.52 -1.38 -7.87
C ARG A 139 2.38 -2.20 -9.15
N ARG A 140 1.33 -1.99 -9.95
CA ARG A 140 1.22 -2.58 -11.29
C ARG A 140 2.26 -1.98 -12.24
N ASP A 141 2.65 -2.76 -13.24
CA ASP A 141 3.51 -2.30 -14.32
C ASP A 141 2.81 -1.20 -15.14
N GLN A 142 3.47 -0.06 -15.31
CA GLN A 142 2.83 1.14 -15.87
C GLN A 142 2.54 1.02 -17.38
N GLU A 143 3.38 0.30 -18.12
CA GLU A 143 3.21 0.15 -19.56
C GLU A 143 1.98 -0.71 -19.88
N SER A 144 1.89 -1.88 -19.26
CA SER A 144 0.72 -2.74 -19.37
C SER A 144 -0.53 -2.06 -18.84
N LEU A 145 -0.45 -1.38 -17.69
CA LEU A 145 -1.58 -0.68 -17.09
C LEU A 145 -2.14 0.42 -18.00
N LEU A 146 -1.29 1.24 -18.63
CA LEU A 146 -1.74 2.27 -19.56
C LEU A 146 -2.42 1.64 -20.79
N SER A 147 -1.82 0.58 -21.33
CA SER A 147 -2.37 -0.18 -22.48
C SER A 147 -3.74 -0.80 -22.14
N GLU A 148 -3.91 -1.30 -20.92
CA GLU A 148 -5.16 -1.86 -20.42
C GLU A 148 -6.24 -0.79 -20.20
N MET A 149 -5.90 0.39 -19.68
CA MET A 149 -6.83 1.51 -19.56
C MET A 149 -7.43 1.85 -20.93
N ILE A 150 -6.55 2.03 -21.93
CA ILE A 150 -6.95 2.39 -23.30
C ILE A 150 -7.82 1.30 -23.93
N SER A 151 -7.42 0.03 -23.80
CA SER A 151 -8.17 -1.09 -24.38
C SER A 151 -9.47 -1.43 -23.64
N SER A 152 -9.68 -0.86 -22.44
CA SER A 152 -10.93 -0.98 -21.67
C SER A 152 -11.92 0.17 -21.94
N ASP A 153 -11.79 0.86 -23.07
CA ASP A 153 -12.61 2.01 -23.47
C ASP A 153 -12.56 3.17 -22.45
N LEU A 154 -11.42 3.38 -21.78
CA LEU A 154 -11.19 4.58 -20.97
C LEU A 154 -10.71 5.72 -21.87
N HIS A 155 -11.62 6.63 -22.20
CA HIS A 155 -11.34 7.79 -23.03
C HIS A 155 -10.96 8.98 -22.15
N ALA A 156 -9.66 9.21 -21.96
CA ALA A 156 -9.13 10.37 -21.27
C ALA A 156 -8.30 11.26 -22.19
N ILE A 157 -8.16 12.54 -21.81
CA ILE A 157 -7.28 13.50 -22.46
C ILE A 157 -6.23 14.02 -21.47
N LEU A 158 -5.08 14.48 -21.97
CA LEU A 158 -4.09 15.19 -21.16
C LEU A 158 -4.60 16.60 -20.84
N ILE A 159 -4.65 16.95 -19.55
CA ILE A 159 -5.10 18.27 -19.08
C ILE A 159 -4.02 19.07 -18.37
N LYS A 160 -2.90 18.45 -18.03
CA LYS A 160 -1.71 19.11 -17.51
C LYS A 160 -0.49 18.40 -18.05
N VAL A 161 0.58 19.14 -18.30
CA VAL A 161 1.91 18.60 -18.55
C VAL A 161 2.93 19.40 -17.75
N ALA A 162 3.92 18.72 -17.19
CA ALA A 162 4.95 19.30 -16.31
C ALA A 162 6.27 18.51 -16.35
N ALA A 163 6.62 17.96 -17.51
CA ALA A 163 7.83 17.14 -17.64
C ALA A 163 8.60 17.42 -18.93
N PHE A 164 9.90 17.13 -18.87
CA PHE A 164 10.79 17.26 -20.02
C PHE A 164 10.29 16.42 -21.20
N GLY A 165 10.19 17.05 -22.36
CA GLY A 165 9.65 16.43 -23.57
C GLY A 165 8.13 16.53 -23.70
N LEU A 166 7.39 17.00 -22.69
CA LEU A 166 5.99 17.33 -22.83
C LEU A 166 5.82 18.84 -23.03
N ASP A 167 5.23 19.22 -24.17
CA ASP A 167 4.97 20.59 -24.58
C ASP A 167 3.46 20.91 -24.45
N PRO A 168 3.08 21.91 -23.62
CA PRO A 168 1.69 22.31 -23.43
C PRO A 168 0.94 22.61 -24.73
N GLU A 169 1.58 23.29 -25.70
CA GLU A 169 0.93 23.67 -26.96
C GLU A 169 0.68 22.47 -27.87
N LYS A 170 1.50 21.41 -27.73
CA LYS A 170 1.43 20.24 -28.59
C LYS A 170 0.64 19.09 -27.98
N HIS A 171 0.56 18.99 -26.66
CA HIS A 171 0.08 17.77 -25.98
C HIS A 171 -1.19 17.96 -25.16
N LEU A 172 -1.48 19.16 -24.67
CA LEU A 172 -2.73 19.39 -23.94
C LEU A 172 -3.94 19.16 -24.86
N GLY A 173 -4.95 18.50 -24.32
CA GLY A 173 -6.19 18.16 -25.03
C GLY A 173 -6.09 16.91 -25.90
N LYS A 174 -4.90 16.33 -26.09
CA LYS A 174 -4.76 15.09 -26.87
C LYS A 174 -5.34 13.89 -26.13
N PRO A 175 -6.00 12.96 -26.84
CA PRO A 175 -6.39 11.67 -26.29
C PRO A 175 -5.20 10.91 -25.72
N LEU A 176 -5.40 10.26 -24.58
CA LEU A 176 -4.39 9.44 -23.92
C LEU A 176 -3.91 8.29 -24.83
N ALA A 177 -4.82 7.70 -25.62
CA ALA A 177 -4.52 6.67 -26.59
C ALA A 177 -3.51 7.13 -27.65
N ASP A 178 -3.65 8.36 -28.15
CA ASP A 178 -2.73 8.95 -29.14
C ASP A 178 -1.37 9.27 -28.51
N MET A 179 -1.35 9.58 -27.21
CA MET A 179 -0.15 9.92 -26.46
C MET A 179 0.65 8.70 -25.99
N GLU A 180 0.04 7.52 -25.90
CA GLU A 180 0.67 6.31 -25.35
C GLU A 180 2.04 5.98 -26.00
N PRO A 181 2.18 5.90 -27.34
CA PRO A 181 3.47 5.57 -27.95
C PRO A 181 4.55 6.60 -27.62
N TYR A 182 4.15 7.88 -27.53
CA TYR A 182 5.06 8.97 -27.19
C TYR A 182 5.50 8.92 -25.73
N LEU A 183 4.58 8.63 -24.81
CA LEU A 183 4.89 8.47 -23.38
C LEU A 183 5.84 7.29 -23.13
N LYS A 184 5.66 6.16 -23.83
CA LYS A 184 6.60 5.03 -23.79
C LYS A 184 8.00 5.44 -24.26
N GLN A 185 8.08 6.20 -25.35
CA GLN A 185 9.34 6.73 -25.86
C GLN A 185 10.01 7.69 -24.87
N LEU A 186 9.26 8.61 -24.25
CA LEU A 186 9.78 9.53 -23.24
C LEU A 186 10.31 8.79 -22.02
N SER A 187 9.61 7.74 -21.58
CA SER A 187 10.05 6.90 -20.47
C SER A 187 11.39 6.21 -20.76
N GLN A 188 11.54 5.62 -21.95
CA GLN A 188 12.81 5.01 -22.37
C GLN A 188 13.96 6.02 -22.47
N LYS A 189 13.67 7.26 -22.89
CA LYS A 189 14.70 8.27 -23.14
C LYS A 189 15.09 9.08 -21.90
N TYR A 190 14.13 9.38 -21.04
CA TYR A 190 14.27 10.34 -19.94
C TYR A 190 13.84 9.79 -18.59
N GLY A 191 13.29 8.57 -18.51
CA GLY A 191 12.81 7.97 -17.27
C GLY A 191 11.50 8.55 -16.76
N VAL A 192 10.74 9.27 -17.59
CA VAL A 192 9.39 9.76 -17.27
C VAL A 192 8.46 8.59 -16.94
N HIS A 193 7.61 8.74 -15.93
CA HIS A 193 6.60 7.73 -15.63
C HIS A 193 5.53 7.67 -16.72
N ILE A 194 5.35 6.48 -17.31
CA ILE A 194 4.40 6.25 -18.42
C ILE A 194 2.97 6.62 -17.98
N CYS A 195 2.62 6.33 -16.73
CA CYS A 195 1.33 6.68 -16.14
C CYS A 195 1.29 8.08 -15.49
N GLY A 196 2.36 8.89 -15.55
CA GLY A 196 2.36 10.26 -15.00
C GLY A 196 2.38 10.37 -13.47
N GLU A 197 2.87 9.34 -12.77
CA GLU A 197 2.86 9.22 -11.30
C GLU A 197 3.61 10.34 -10.55
N GLY A 198 4.62 10.94 -11.17
CA GLY A 198 5.38 12.05 -10.60
C GLY A 198 4.74 13.41 -10.83
N GLY A 199 3.53 13.46 -11.37
CA GLY A 199 2.87 14.69 -11.81
C GLY A 199 3.35 15.16 -13.19
N GLU A 200 4.01 14.29 -13.97
CA GLU A 200 4.52 14.64 -15.30
C GLU A 200 3.42 15.05 -16.26
N TYR A 201 2.24 14.44 -16.11
CA TYR A 201 1.01 14.89 -16.74
C TYR A 201 -0.20 14.48 -15.88
N GLU A 202 -1.29 15.22 -16.03
CA GLU A 202 -2.59 14.85 -15.44
C GLU A 202 -3.60 14.65 -16.57
N THR A 203 -4.65 13.89 -16.29
CA THR A 203 -5.69 13.56 -17.28
C THR A 203 -7.08 13.91 -16.78
N PHE A 204 -8.02 14.00 -17.72
CA PHE A 204 -9.45 14.02 -17.44
C PHE A 204 -10.16 12.99 -18.31
N THR A 205 -10.94 12.11 -17.69
CA THR A 205 -11.71 11.08 -18.39
C THR A 205 -13.02 11.66 -18.90
N LEU A 206 -13.21 11.63 -20.21
CA LEU A 206 -14.41 12.09 -20.90
C LEU A 206 -15.47 11.00 -21.02
N ASP A 207 -15.03 9.75 -21.18
CA ASP A 207 -15.93 8.61 -21.21
C ASP A 207 -15.28 7.31 -20.73
N CYS A 208 -16.09 6.41 -20.17
CA CYS A 208 -15.73 5.03 -19.88
C CYS A 208 -16.98 4.15 -19.76
N PRO A 209 -16.83 2.81 -19.67
CA PRO A 209 -17.96 1.89 -19.51
C PRO A 209 -18.85 2.13 -18.28
N LEU A 210 -18.35 2.80 -17.23
CA LEU A 210 -19.14 3.13 -16.05
C LEU A 210 -20.05 4.35 -16.23
N PHE A 211 -19.83 5.15 -17.28
CA PHE A 211 -20.59 6.36 -17.51
C PHE A 211 -21.88 6.05 -18.28
N LYS A 212 -23.00 6.61 -17.83
CA LYS A 212 -24.29 6.62 -18.54
C LYS A 212 -24.33 7.70 -19.62
N LYS A 213 -23.59 8.80 -19.42
CA LYS A 213 -23.44 9.90 -20.38
C LYS A 213 -21.96 10.17 -20.62
N LYS A 214 -21.58 10.54 -21.84
CA LYS A 214 -20.22 11.02 -22.12
C LYS A 214 -20.11 12.51 -21.77
N ILE A 215 -18.91 12.95 -21.41
CA ILE A 215 -18.62 14.36 -21.10
C ILE A 215 -18.00 15.01 -22.34
N VAL A 216 -18.52 16.18 -22.73
CA VAL A 216 -18.08 16.94 -23.90
C VAL A 216 -17.48 18.27 -23.45
N ILE A 217 -16.33 18.62 -24.05
CA ILE A 217 -15.66 19.89 -23.84
C ILE A 217 -16.12 20.86 -24.93
N ASP A 218 -16.84 21.90 -24.54
CA ASP A 218 -17.30 22.95 -25.46
C ASP A 218 -16.25 24.05 -25.64
N ALA A 219 -15.56 24.40 -24.55
CA ALA A 219 -14.53 25.42 -24.55
C ALA A 219 -13.52 25.21 -23.40
N ALA A 220 -12.25 25.47 -23.70
CA ALA A 220 -11.15 25.43 -22.76
C ALA A 220 -10.09 26.47 -23.15
N GLU A 221 -9.30 26.92 -22.19
CA GLU A 221 -8.13 27.75 -22.40
C GLU A 221 -6.87 27.07 -21.88
N THR A 222 -5.75 27.26 -22.57
CA THR A 222 -4.44 26.80 -22.10
C THR A 222 -3.83 27.84 -21.19
N VAL A 223 -3.50 27.45 -19.96
CA VAL A 223 -2.81 28.29 -18.98
C VAL A 223 -1.38 27.79 -18.86
N ILE A 224 -0.41 28.67 -19.10
CA ILE A 224 1.01 28.39 -18.87
C ILE A 224 1.36 28.84 -17.46
N HIS A 225 1.62 27.88 -16.58
CA HIS A 225 2.03 28.14 -15.21
C HIS A 225 3.52 28.50 -15.14
N SER A 226 4.35 27.75 -15.89
CA SER A 226 5.79 28.00 -16.00
C SER A 226 6.23 27.82 -17.44
N ALA A 227 6.88 28.84 -18.00
CA ALA A 227 7.44 28.82 -19.35
C ALA A 227 8.92 28.37 -19.34
N ASP A 228 9.30 27.45 -18.45
CA ASP A 228 10.66 26.91 -18.41
C ASP A 228 11.06 26.35 -19.79
N ALA A 229 12.28 26.66 -20.23
CA ALA A 229 12.74 26.33 -21.57
C ALA A 229 12.90 24.82 -21.82
N PHE A 230 12.95 24.01 -20.75
CA PHE A 230 13.21 22.58 -20.81
C PHE A 230 12.02 21.74 -20.30
N ALA A 231 11.29 22.22 -19.30
CA ALA A 231 10.12 21.56 -18.73
C ALA A 231 8.98 22.56 -18.49
N PRO A 232 8.35 23.06 -19.57
CA PRO A 232 7.21 23.96 -19.43
C PRO A 232 6.07 23.28 -18.69
N VAL A 233 5.44 24.02 -17.78
CA VAL A 233 4.27 23.59 -17.02
C VAL A 233 3.05 24.33 -17.57
N GLY A 234 2.08 23.57 -18.06
CA GLY A 234 0.83 24.13 -18.55
C GLY A 234 -0.34 23.18 -18.34
N TYR A 235 -1.53 23.76 -18.24
CA TYR A 235 -2.76 23.00 -18.03
C TYR A 235 -3.94 23.59 -18.80
N LEU A 236 -4.97 22.78 -19.00
CA LEU A 236 -6.26 23.20 -19.54
C LEU A 236 -7.18 23.66 -18.42
N ARG A 237 -7.67 24.89 -18.53
CA ARG A 237 -8.80 25.38 -17.76
C ARG A 237 -10.06 25.25 -18.60
N PHE A 238 -10.97 24.36 -18.18
CA PHE A 238 -12.26 24.21 -18.84
C PHE A 238 -13.17 25.40 -18.52
N THR A 239 -13.69 26.07 -19.55
CA THR A 239 -14.60 27.21 -19.40
C THR A 239 -16.05 26.84 -19.69
N LYS A 240 -16.28 25.81 -20.51
CA LYS A 240 -17.61 25.27 -20.78
C LYS A 240 -17.56 23.79 -21.13
N MET A 241 -18.41 23.00 -20.48
CA MET A 241 -18.54 21.56 -20.68
C MET A 241 -19.99 21.14 -20.42
N HIS A 242 -20.40 20.00 -20.98
CA HIS A 242 -21.71 19.40 -20.72
C HIS A 242 -21.66 17.86 -20.83
N THR A 243 -22.76 17.20 -20.47
CA THR A 243 -22.93 15.76 -20.70
C THR A 243 -23.86 15.49 -21.88
N GLU A 244 -23.54 14.47 -22.68
CA GLU A 244 -24.38 13.98 -23.77
C GLU A 244 -24.75 12.51 -23.52
N ASN A 245 -25.97 12.12 -23.90
CA ASN A 245 -26.35 10.72 -23.87
C ASN A 245 -25.46 9.92 -24.82
N LYS A 246 -25.19 8.66 -24.46
CA LYS A 246 -24.50 7.74 -25.36
C LYS A 246 -25.50 7.24 -26.41
N ASP A 247 -25.10 7.25 -27.68
CA ASP A 247 -25.97 6.90 -28.82
C ASP A 247 -26.34 5.41 -28.90
N ASN A 248 -25.99 4.60 -27.90
CA ASN A 248 -26.29 3.18 -27.86
C ASN A 248 -26.77 2.76 -26.47
N ASP A 249 -27.87 2.00 -26.43
CA ASP A 249 -28.24 1.05 -25.37
C ASP A 249 -27.18 -0.08 -25.30
N VAL A 250 -25.90 0.26 -25.14
CA VAL A 250 -24.90 -0.72 -24.73
C VAL A 250 -25.20 -0.97 -23.26
N VAL A 251 -26.07 -1.95 -23.02
CA VAL A 251 -26.11 -2.72 -21.75
C VAL A 251 -24.68 -2.79 -21.27
N ALA A 252 -24.38 -2.14 -20.13
CA ALA A 252 -23.04 -2.03 -19.54
C ALA A 252 -22.27 -3.31 -19.89
N GLY A 253 -21.45 -3.24 -20.95
CA GLY A 253 -20.82 -4.42 -21.50
C GLY A 253 -20.07 -5.00 -20.33
N ALA A 254 -20.43 -6.20 -19.90
CA ALA A 254 -19.87 -6.79 -18.70
C ALA A 254 -18.36 -6.58 -18.82
N LEU A 255 -17.80 -5.74 -17.93
CA LEU A 255 -16.37 -5.42 -17.96
C LEU A 255 -15.70 -6.75 -18.19
N PRO A 256 -14.93 -6.90 -19.29
CA PRO A 256 -14.37 -8.20 -19.64
C PRO A 256 -13.78 -8.72 -18.35
N HIS A 257 -14.23 -9.91 -17.92
CA HIS A 257 -13.65 -10.56 -16.75
C HIS A 257 -12.23 -10.88 -17.18
N GLY A 258 -11.35 -9.88 -17.04
CA GLY A 258 -9.94 -10.04 -17.25
C GLY A 258 -9.56 -11.20 -16.38
N SER A 259 -8.87 -12.17 -16.97
CA SER A 259 -8.12 -13.16 -16.21
C SER A 259 -7.45 -12.43 -15.05
N CYS A 260 -7.51 -12.99 -13.83
CA CYS A 260 -6.90 -12.36 -12.66
C CYS A 260 -5.52 -11.85 -13.07
N PRO A 261 -5.12 -10.59 -12.81
CA PRO A 261 -3.77 -10.15 -13.13
C PRO A 261 -2.71 -11.02 -12.43
N CYS A 262 -3.10 -11.66 -11.32
CA CYS A 262 -2.34 -12.71 -10.65
C CYS A 262 -2.11 -13.96 -11.49
N GLN A 263 -2.91 -14.24 -12.53
CA GLN A 263 -2.74 -15.36 -13.46
C GLN A 263 -1.37 -15.27 -14.13
N SER A 264 -0.97 -14.10 -14.64
CA SER A 264 0.37 -13.92 -15.22
C SER A 264 1.51 -14.12 -14.20
N ALA A 265 1.26 -13.84 -12.93
CA ALA A 265 2.21 -14.09 -11.84
C ALA A 265 2.21 -15.56 -11.41
N ILE A 266 1.06 -16.23 -11.43
CA ILE A 266 0.88 -17.66 -11.17
C ILE A 266 1.55 -18.46 -12.30
N ASP A 267 1.31 -18.10 -13.55
CA ASP A 267 1.88 -18.73 -14.75
C ASP A 267 3.40 -18.65 -14.72
N LYS A 268 3.96 -17.46 -14.41
CA LYS A 268 5.40 -17.26 -14.17
C LYS A 268 5.92 -18.08 -12.97
N MET A 269 5.14 -18.21 -11.90
CA MET A 269 5.52 -19.05 -10.76
C MET A 269 5.54 -20.54 -11.14
N THR A 270 4.60 -21.02 -11.97
CA THR A 270 4.62 -22.41 -12.46
C THR A 270 5.79 -22.69 -13.39
N GLU A 271 6.16 -21.75 -14.27
CA GLU A 271 7.36 -21.87 -15.12
C GLU A 271 8.66 -21.91 -14.28
N GLU A 272 8.75 -21.13 -13.19
CA GLU A 272 9.91 -21.17 -12.28
C GLU A 272 9.96 -22.44 -11.40
N VAL A 273 8.81 -23.07 -11.11
CA VAL A 273 8.76 -24.35 -10.40
C VAL A 273 9.25 -25.49 -11.28
N GLU A 274 8.94 -25.48 -12.59
CA GLU A 274 9.48 -26.45 -13.55
C GLU A 274 11.00 -26.36 -13.72
N TYR A 275 11.60 -25.18 -13.50
CA TYR A 275 13.06 -25.01 -13.45
C TYR A 275 13.68 -25.43 -12.12
N ALA A 276 12.95 -25.30 -11.01
CA ALA A 276 13.45 -25.71 -9.68
C ALA A 276 13.52 -27.24 -9.53
N ASP A 277 12.62 -27.99 -10.18
CA ASP A 277 12.64 -29.47 -10.23
C ASP A 277 13.79 -30.05 -11.07
N GLN A 278 14.54 -29.22 -11.81
CA GLN A 278 15.74 -29.63 -12.57
C GLN A 278 17.05 -29.26 -11.88
N ALA A 279 17.02 -28.63 -10.70
CA ALA A 279 18.22 -28.43 -9.90
C ALA A 279 18.61 -29.75 -9.24
N GLU A 280 19.70 -30.37 -9.67
CA GLU A 280 20.30 -31.51 -8.96
C GLU A 280 20.58 -31.09 -7.51
N ASP A 281 20.04 -31.84 -6.56
CA ASP A 281 20.36 -31.72 -5.14
C ASP A 281 21.88 -31.90 -4.97
N ASN A 282 22.59 -30.78 -4.81
CA ASN A 282 23.97 -30.82 -4.36
C ASN A 282 23.97 -31.27 -2.89
N GLN A 283 24.09 -32.59 -2.69
CA GLN A 283 24.47 -33.21 -1.43
C GLN A 283 25.91 -32.83 -1.07
N GLN A 284 26.17 -31.55 -0.80
CA GLN A 284 27.36 -31.17 -0.05
C GLN A 284 27.04 -31.33 1.43
N GLU A 285 27.47 -32.47 1.99
CA GLU A 285 27.63 -32.62 3.43
C GLU A 285 28.53 -31.49 3.96
N PHE A 286 27.92 -30.46 4.54
CA PHE A 286 28.63 -29.48 5.35
C PHE A 286 29.09 -30.17 6.64
N THR A 287 30.26 -30.81 6.59
CA THR A 287 30.99 -31.26 7.77
C THR A 287 31.59 -30.03 8.46
N SER A 288 30.78 -29.30 9.23
CA SER A 288 31.29 -28.26 10.11
C SER A 288 31.95 -28.92 11.32
N ASN A 289 33.30 -28.93 11.34
CA ASN A 289 34.12 -29.29 12.49
C ASN A 289 33.97 -28.25 13.63
N PHE A 290 32.81 -28.17 14.26
CA PHE A 290 32.64 -27.49 15.54
C PHE A 290 32.82 -28.50 16.69
N PRO A 291 33.58 -28.16 17.75
CA PRO A 291 33.65 -29.00 18.95
C PRO A 291 32.25 -29.17 19.56
N PRO A 292 31.89 -30.34 20.11
CA PRO A 292 30.52 -30.73 20.47
C PRO A 292 29.92 -30.00 21.69
N HIS A 293 30.36 -28.79 22.00
CA HIS A 293 29.88 -27.99 23.13
C HIS A 293 29.54 -26.58 22.67
N THR A 294 28.40 -26.41 21.98
CA THR A 294 27.49 -25.24 22.03
C THR A 294 26.49 -25.28 20.87
N VAL A 295 25.73 -26.38 20.76
CA VAL A 295 24.37 -26.29 20.22
C VAL A 295 23.47 -26.39 21.43
N SER A 296 22.99 -25.24 21.94
CA SER A 296 21.85 -25.25 22.87
C SER A 296 20.61 -25.60 22.07
N VAL A 297 20.48 -26.88 21.71
CA VAL A 297 19.18 -27.51 21.64
C VAL A 297 18.60 -27.34 23.03
N LEU A 298 17.48 -26.63 23.17
CA LEU A 298 16.71 -26.60 24.41
C LEU A 298 16.32 -28.04 24.76
N VAL A 299 17.16 -28.69 25.57
CA VAL A 299 16.82 -29.93 26.25
C VAL A 299 15.69 -29.57 27.21
N ILE A 300 14.49 -30.06 26.90
CA ILE A 300 13.32 -29.95 27.77
C ILE A 300 13.59 -30.87 28.96
N ASN A 301 14.18 -30.33 30.03
CA ASN A 301 14.27 -31.02 31.31
C ASN A 301 12.98 -30.79 32.11
N GLU A 302 12.38 -31.87 32.60
CA GLU A 302 11.18 -31.90 33.46
C GLU A 302 11.47 -31.37 34.88
N GLY A 303 11.88 -30.10 34.99
CA GLY A 303 12.15 -29.46 36.28
C GLY A 303 11.68 -28.01 36.25
N ARG A 304 10.83 -27.65 37.23
CA ARG A 304 10.28 -26.31 37.54
C ARG A 304 10.87 -25.17 36.69
N TYR A 305 10.13 -24.78 35.67
CA TYR A 305 10.47 -23.70 34.74
C TYR A 305 10.65 -22.37 35.48
N ASP A 306 11.83 -21.77 35.37
CA ASP A 306 11.98 -20.33 35.55
C ASP A 306 11.20 -19.65 34.41
N LEU A 307 9.99 -19.19 34.71
CA LEU A 307 9.04 -18.54 33.81
C LEU A 307 9.48 -17.14 33.35
N HIS A 308 10.78 -16.82 33.49
CA HIS A 308 11.32 -15.52 33.14
C HIS A 308 11.75 -15.47 31.67
N PRO A 309 11.48 -14.36 30.95
CA PRO A 309 11.97 -14.17 29.61
C PRO A 309 13.50 -14.29 29.57
N SER A 310 14.02 -15.05 28.62
CA SER A 310 15.45 -15.20 28.41
C SER A 310 15.89 -14.38 27.21
N CYS A 311 17.16 -13.96 27.19
CA CYS A 311 17.65 -13.06 26.15
C CYS A 311 18.96 -13.53 25.58
N SER A 312 19.05 -13.49 24.25
CA SER A 312 20.29 -13.83 23.58
C SER A 312 21.34 -12.75 23.83
N PRO A 313 22.63 -13.08 23.66
CA PRO A 313 23.65 -12.07 23.40
C PRO A 313 23.24 -11.19 22.21
N ARG A 314 23.62 -9.91 22.26
CA ARG A 314 23.45 -8.99 21.13
C ARG A 314 24.49 -9.32 20.07
N SER A 315 24.06 -9.49 18.83
CA SER A 315 24.98 -9.73 17.71
C SER A 315 25.78 -8.47 17.38
N SER A 316 26.93 -8.65 16.71
CA SER A 316 27.75 -7.54 16.22
C SER A 316 27.00 -6.61 15.26
N ARG A 317 25.94 -7.12 14.62
CA ARG A 317 25.08 -6.34 13.71
C ARG A 317 23.86 -5.75 14.41
N GLY A 318 23.78 -5.81 15.74
CA GLY A 318 22.73 -5.13 16.50
C GLY A 318 21.45 -5.92 16.76
N TYR A 319 21.42 -7.21 16.42
CA TYR A 319 20.25 -8.07 16.61
C TYR A 319 20.24 -8.71 17.99
N GLN A 320 19.07 -8.82 18.61
CA GLN A 320 18.92 -9.50 19.90
C GLN A 320 17.54 -10.17 20.04
N TRP A 321 17.50 -11.39 20.57
CA TRP A 321 16.25 -12.08 20.89
C TRP A 321 15.86 -11.87 22.34
N ILE A 322 14.55 -11.70 22.57
CA ILE A 322 13.87 -11.89 23.85
C ILE A 322 12.89 -13.03 23.65
N SER A 323 13.04 -14.12 24.40
CA SER A 323 12.30 -15.37 24.19
C SER A 323 11.60 -15.83 25.46
N GLY A 324 10.55 -16.61 25.30
CA GLY A 324 9.81 -17.20 26.42
C GLY A 324 8.89 -16.21 27.14
N ILE A 325 8.49 -15.12 26.47
CA ILE A 325 7.49 -14.21 27.02
C ILE A 325 6.16 -14.95 27.04
N SER A 326 5.53 -15.02 28.20
CA SER A 326 4.28 -15.72 28.39
C SER A 326 3.31 -14.89 29.22
N GLY A 327 2.02 -15.15 29.02
CA GLY A 327 0.96 -14.44 29.72
C GLY A 327 0.44 -15.17 30.95
N LEU A 328 1.19 -16.15 31.47
CA LEU A 328 0.69 -17.14 32.43
C LEU A 328 0.27 -16.50 33.77
N GLN A 329 0.89 -15.38 34.13
CA GLN A 329 0.60 -14.54 35.30
C GLN A 329 -0.71 -13.76 35.20
N SER A 330 -1.47 -13.88 34.10
CA SER A 330 -2.71 -13.14 33.92
C SER A 330 -3.81 -13.60 34.88
N GLN A 331 -4.56 -12.63 35.42
CA GLN A 331 -5.76 -12.89 36.22
C GLN A 331 -6.95 -13.37 35.36
N ASP A 332 -6.91 -13.07 34.05
CA ASP A 332 -7.83 -13.62 33.06
C ASP A 332 -7.10 -14.75 32.30
N PRO A 333 -7.46 -16.03 32.54
CA PRO A 333 -6.78 -17.17 31.93
C PRO A 333 -7.11 -17.32 30.43
N GLY A 334 -8.06 -16.55 29.90
CA GLY A 334 -8.38 -16.51 28.48
C GLY A 334 -7.22 -15.98 27.63
N ILE A 335 -7.26 -16.23 26.32
CA ILE A 335 -6.21 -15.78 25.40
C ILE A 335 -6.00 -14.27 25.45
N GLN A 336 -7.07 -13.47 25.60
CA GLN A 336 -6.97 -12.01 25.60
C GLN A 336 -6.26 -11.49 26.86
N GLY A 337 -6.62 -12.05 28.02
CA GLY A 337 -5.96 -11.78 29.29
C GLY A 337 -4.49 -12.16 29.27
N GLN A 338 -4.15 -13.37 28.79
CA GLN A 338 -2.77 -13.79 28.68
C GLN A 338 -1.99 -12.95 27.65
N THR A 339 -2.61 -12.59 26.51
CA THR A 339 -1.95 -11.74 25.50
C THR A 339 -1.59 -10.38 26.10
N SER A 340 -2.51 -9.78 26.85
CA SER A 340 -2.30 -8.49 27.52
C SER A 340 -1.16 -8.60 28.54
N ALA A 341 -1.15 -9.65 29.37
CA ALA A 341 -0.09 -9.88 30.36
C ALA A 341 1.28 -10.13 29.71
N ALA A 342 1.33 -10.86 28.58
CA ALA A 342 2.55 -11.08 27.82
C ALA A 342 3.12 -9.77 27.25
N PHE A 343 2.28 -8.86 26.76
CA PHE A 343 2.74 -7.54 26.31
C PHE A 343 3.22 -6.64 27.45
N VAL A 344 2.59 -6.72 28.64
CA VAL A 344 3.10 -6.03 29.84
C VAL A 344 4.49 -6.56 30.22
N GLN A 345 4.67 -7.88 30.19
CA GLN A 345 5.96 -8.51 30.45
C GLN A 345 7.00 -8.09 29.40
N LEU A 346 6.66 -8.13 28.11
CA LEU A 346 7.52 -7.64 27.03
C LEU A 346 7.92 -6.19 27.27
N GLN A 347 6.99 -5.30 27.57
CA GLN A 347 7.28 -3.88 27.83
C GLN A 347 8.27 -3.72 28.99
N SER A 348 8.09 -4.46 30.09
CA SER A 348 9.02 -4.46 31.21
C SER A 348 10.44 -4.90 30.81
N GLU A 349 10.55 -5.95 29.99
CA GLU A 349 11.85 -6.43 29.48
C GLU A 349 12.53 -5.40 28.55
N LEU A 350 11.74 -4.71 27.72
CA LEU A 350 12.25 -3.64 26.87
C LEU A 350 12.76 -2.45 27.70
N ASP A 351 11.96 -1.98 28.65
CA ASP A 351 12.26 -0.81 29.48
C ASP A 351 13.51 -1.04 30.32
N SER A 352 13.66 -2.23 30.90
CA SER A 352 14.84 -2.62 31.69
C SER A 352 16.17 -2.54 30.91
N ARG A 353 16.10 -2.47 29.58
CA ARG A 353 17.24 -2.50 28.66
C ARG A 353 17.26 -1.34 27.68
N ALA A 354 16.46 -0.30 27.93
CA ALA A 354 16.33 0.89 27.09
C ALA A 354 15.90 0.62 25.64
N TRP A 355 15.25 -0.51 25.39
CA TRP A 355 14.62 -0.81 24.10
C TRP A 355 13.20 -0.25 24.06
N LYS A 356 12.65 -0.08 22.85
CA LYS A 356 11.28 0.37 22.62
C LYS A 356 10.54 -0.63 21.73
N MET A 357 9.21 -0.62 21.81
CA MET A 357 8.35 -1.47 20.98
C MET A 357 8.64 -1.32 19.47
N LYS A 358 9.03 -0.11 19.04
CA LYS A 358 9.39 0.19 17.64
C LYS A 358 10.65 -0.53 17.15
N ASP A 359 11.49 -1.02 18.05
CA ASP A 359 12.77 -1.67 17.73
C ASP A 359 12.59 -3.17 17.45
N ILE A 360 11.42 -3.73 17.76
CA ILE A 360 11.04 -5.10 17.41
C ILE A 360 10.85 -5.19 15.89
N ILE A 361 11.49 -6.17 15.25
CA ILE A 361 11.44 -6.38 13.80
C ILE A 361 10.69 -7.65 13.41
N LEU A 362 10.70 -8.67 14.27
CA LEU A 362 10.03 -9.95 14.05
C LEU A 362 9.47 -10.47 15.37
N VAL A 363 8.26 -11.02 15.33
CA VAL A 363 7.61 -11.69 16.44
C VAL A 363 7.28 -13.12 16.01
N HIS A 364 7.78 -14.09 16.76
CA HIS A 364 7.28 -15.47 16.71
C HIS A 364 6.23 -15.62 17.79
N LEU A 365 5.05 -16.06 17.38
CA LEU A 365 3.91 -16.23 18.25
C LEU A 365 3.43 -17.68 18.17
N TYR A 366 3.52 -18.37 19.28
CA TYR A 366 3.05 -19.74 19.41
C TYR A 366 1.73 -19.70 20.18
N VAL A 367 0.70 -20.33 19.65
CA VAL A 367 -0.63 -20.40 20.29
C VAL A 367 -1.01 -21.85 20.55
N SER A 368 -1.70 -22.09 21.67
CA SER A 368 -2.21 -23.43 22.00
C SER A 368 -3.31 -23.91 21.05
N SER A 369 -4.09 -22.98 20.48
CA SER A 369 -5.13 -23.23 19.48
C SER A 369 -5.18 -22.09 18.46
N MET A 370 -5.34 -22.38 17.17
CA MET A 370 -5.54 -21.36 16.13
C MET A 370 -6.94 -20.75 16.13
N GLU A 371 -7.90 -21.32 16.87
CA GLU A 371 -9.22 -20.70 17.11
C GLU A 371 -9.07 -19.36 17.85
N ASP A 372 -8.01 -19.22 18.65
CA ASP A 372 -7.69 -18.03 19.42
C ASP A 372 -7.08 -16.89 18.57
N PHE A 373 -6.84 -17.09 17.27
CA PHE A 373 -6.16 -16.13 16.40
C PHE A 373 -6.87 -14.76 16.33
N GLY A 374 -8.20 -14.76 16.17
CA GLY A 374 -9.01 -13.53 16.11
C GLY A 374 -9.01 -12.76 17.45
N PRO A 375 -9.39 -13.39 18.57
CA PRO A 375 -9.33 -12.78 19.89
C PRO A 375 -7.95 -12.24 20.26
N LEU A 376 -6.87 -12.97 19.95
CA LEU A 376 -5.49 -12.52 20.16
C LEU A 376 -5.17 -11.26 19.36
N ASN A 377 -5.51 -11.23 18.07
CA ASN A 377 -5.23 -10.08 17.20
C ASN A 377 -5.92 -8.80 17.68
N THR A 378 -7.07 -8.93 18.36
CA THR A 378 -7.79 -7.81 18.97
C THR A 378 -6.97 -7.11 20.05
N VAL A 379 -6.15 -7.85 20.79
CA VAL A 379 -5.21 -7.30 21.79
C VAL A 379 -3.92 -6.85 21.11
N TYR A 380 -3.33 -7.70 20.27
CA TYR A 380 -2.06 -7.44 19.59
C TYR A 380 -2.02 -6.07 18.88
N LYS A 381 -3.08 -5.72 18.15
CA LYS A 381 -3.17 -4.46 17.40
C LYS A 381 -3.15 -3.19 18.27
N LYS A 382 -3.34 -3.31 19.59
CA LYS A 382 -3.26 -2.17 20.53
C LYS A 382 -1.82 -1.79 20.86
N HIS A 383 -0.87 -2.69 20.63
CA HIS A 383 0.53 -2.54 21.04
C HIS A 383 1.46 -2.08 19.92
N PHE A 384 1.04 -2.22 18.66
CA PHE A 384 1.81 -1.79 17.50
C PHE A 384 1.03 -0.78 16.66
N GLY A 385 1.75 0.18 16.07
CA GLY A 385 1.19 1.19 15.18
C GLY A 385 1.07 0.70 13.73
N ILE A 386 1.25 1.62 12.78
CA ILE A 386 1.00 1.42 11.34
C ILE A 386 1.97 0.43 10.69
N ASN A 387 3.21 0.36 11.19
CA ASN A 387 4.21 -0.60 10.74
C ASN A 387 4.56 -1.56 11.88
N PRO A 388 3.67 -2.51 12.19
CA PRO A 388 3.95 -3.54 13.18
C PRO A 388 5.14 -4.42 12.71
N PRO A 389 5.81 -5.15 13.60
CA PRO A 389 6.85 -6.09 13.20
C PRO A 389 6.30 -7.17 12.26
N ALA A 390 7.20 -7.82 11.52
CA ALA A 390 6.83 -9.06 10.85
C ALA A 390 6.40 -10.10 11.89
N ARG A 391 5.47 -10.99 11.54
CA ARG A 391 4.98 -12.01 12.48
C ARG A 391 4.85 -13.37 11.85
N VAL A 392 5.34 -14.36 12.59
CA VAL A 392 5.04 -15.78 12.39
C VAL A 392 4.10 -16.20 13.51
N CYS A 393 2.96 -16.82 13.17
CA CYS A 393 1.99 -17.32 14.15
C CYS A 393 1.70 -18.79 13.84
N VAL A 394 1.98 -19.68 14.79
CA VAL A 394 1.82 -21.13 14.60
C VAL A 394 1.14 -21.76 15.82
N GLN A 395 0.35 -22.81 15.58
CA GLN A 395 -0.14 -23.64 16.68
C GLN A 395 0.99 -24.53 17.18
N ALA A 396 1.17 -24.61 18.50
CA ALA A 396 2.16 -25.48 19.12
C ALA A 396 1.63 -26.06 20.44
N PRO A 397 2.09 -27.25 20.86
CA PRO A 397 1.83 -27.74 22.21
C PRO A 397 2.54 -26.82 23.21
N LEU A 398 1.76 -26.16 24.07
CA LEU A 398 2.26 -25.28 25.13
C LEU A 398 2.03 -25.90 26.52
N PRO A 399 2.79 -25.49 27.55
CA PRO A 399 2.58 -25.93 28.92
C PRO A 399 1.14 -25.75 29.40
N ALA A 400 0.71 -26.60 30.33
CA ALA A 400 -0.65 -26.57 30.85
C ALA A 400 -1.03 -25.17 31.39
N GLY A 401 -2.17 -24.65 30.95
CA GLY A 401 -2.65 -23.32 31.32
C GLY A 401 -2.07 -22.17 30.49
N GLN A 402 -0.99 -22.39 29.73
CA GLN A 402 -0.40 -21.37 28.86
C GLN A 402 -1.11 -21.36 27.49
N ARG A 403 -1.67 -20.22 27.12
CA ARG A 403 -2.42 -20.05 25.86
C ARG A 403 -1.55 -19.56 24.71
N LEU A 404 -0.49 -18.81 25.03
CA LEU A 404 0.48 -18.33 24.05
C LEU A 404 1.90 -18.26 24.59
N GLN A 405 2.87 -18.23 23.68
CA GLN A 405 4.25 -17.82 23.93
C GLN A 405 4.70 -16.86 22.84
N MET A 406 5.52 -15.88 23.21
CA MET A 406 6.05 -14.88 22.29
C MET A 406 7.57 -14.81 22.38
N ASP A 407 8.20 -14.83 21.22
CA ASP A 407 9.62 -14.48 21.07
C ASP A 407 9.73 -13.27 20.13
N CYS A 408 10.55 -12.30 20.51
CA CYS A 408 10.74 -11.06 19.79
C CYS A 408 12.20 -10.94 19.35
N LEU A 409 12.41 -10.69 18.07
CA LEU A 409 13.70 -10.25 17.54
C LEU A 409 13.70 -8.73 17.46
N LEU A 410 14.68 -8.12 18.10
CA LEU A 410 14.91 -6.69 18.13
C LEU A 410 16.12 -6.36 17.29
N HIS A 411 16.15 -5.12 16.82
CA HIS A 411 17.28 -4.58 16.11
C HIS A 411 17.52 -3.12 16.49
N ASP A 412 18.70 -2.83 17.01
CA ASP A 412 19.21 -1.48 17.25
C ASP A 412 20.66 -1.44 16.80
N TRP A 413 21.08 -0.31 16.26
CA TRP A 413 22.41 -0.16 15.71
C TRP A 413 23.37 0.22 16.82
N SER A 414 24.30 -0.68 17.13
CA SER A 414 25.27 -0.51 18.21
C SER A 414 26.48 0.34 17.83
N GLU A 415 26.74 0.53 16.53
CA GLU A 415 27.89 1.30 16.06
C GLU A 415 27.48 2.71 15.61
N PRO A 416 28.26 3.75 15.95
CA PRO A 416 28.04 5.07 15.42
C PRO A 416 28.16 5.04 13.90
N LEU A 417 27.15 5.60 13.24
CA LEU A 417 27.13 5.76 11.79
C LEU A 417 28.38 6.48 11.32
N LYS A 418 29.01 5.98 10.25
CA LYS A 418 29.98 6.78 9.48
C LYS A 418 29.30 8.08 9.04
N GLU A 419 30.07 9.15 8.97
CA GLU A 419 29.55 10.45 8.56
C GLU A 419 28.84 10.36 7.19
N GLY A 420 27.58 10.80 7.15
CA GLY A 420 26.72 10.65 5.98
C GLY A 420 25.98 9.31 5.84
N CYS A 421 26.18 8.35 6.74
CA CYS A 421 25.35 7.15 6.78
C CYS A 421 24.13 7.35 7.68
N PHE A 422 23.03 6.69 7.35
CA PHE A 422 21.83 6.63 8.20
C PHE A 422 21.16 5.27 8.12
N HIS A 423 20.51 4.90 9.21
CA HIS A 423 19.78 3.66 9.31
C HIS A 423 18.35 3.82 8.82
N GLN A 424 17.87 2.84 8.06
CA GLN A 424 16.49 2.83 7.60
C GLN A 424 15.83 1.48 7.88
N LYS A 425 14.69 1.55 8.58
CA LYS A 425 13.77 0.43 8.77
C LYS A 425 12.62 0.57 7.77
N GLU A 426 12.42 -0.45 6.96
CA GLU A 426 11.37 -0.49 5.94
C GLU A 426 10.43 -1.65 6.23
N ALA A 427 9.13 -1.37 6.34
CA ALA A 427 8.10 -2.38 6.50
C ALA A 427 7.25 -2.46 5.24
N LEU A 428 6.85 -3.68 4.88
CA LEU A 428 5.79 -3.94 3.93
C LEU A 428 4.55 -4.39 4.71
N HIS A 429 3.58 -3.48 4.81
CA HIS A 429 2.30 -3.72 5.45
C HIS A 429 1.21 -3.21 4.53
N VAL A 430 0.72 -4.08 3.65
CA VAL A 430 -0.33 -3.77 2.68
C VAL A 430 -1.67 -4.06 3.34
N GLN A 431 -2.51 -3.05 3.54
CA GLN A 431 -3.86 -3.22 4.09
C GLN A 431 -4.95 -3.15 3.01
N SER A 432 -4.61 -2.54 1.86
CA SER A 432 -5.49 -2.46 0.70
C SER A 432 -5.62 -3.78 -0.06
N LEU A 433 -6.81 -4.02 -0.62
CA LEU A 433 -6.98 -5.03 -1.66
C LEU A 433 -6.34 -4.48 -2.95
N SER A 434 -5.41 -5.23 -3.53
CA SER A 434 -4.67 -4.84 -4.74
C SER A 434 -4.36 -6.05 -5.61
N HIS A 435 -3.99 -5.82 -6.87
CA HIS A 435 -3.51 -6.90 -7.76
C HIS A 435 -2.04 -7.27 -7.54
N TRP A 436 -1.25 -6.42 -6.88
CA TRP A 436 0.18 -6.65 -6.71
C TRP A 436 0.50 -7.50 -5.48
N ALA A 437 -0.11 -7.21 -4.34
CA ALA A 437 0.08 -7.99 -3.12
C ALA A 437 -1.25 -8.25 -2.41
N PRO A 438 -1.40 -9.45 -1.81
CA PRO A 438 -2.55 -9.74 -0.97
C PRO A 438 -2.55 -8.79 0.25
N ALA A 439 -3.74 -8.31 0.62
CA ALA A 439 -3.91 -7.59 1.87
C ALA A 439 -3.47 -8.46 3.04
N ASN A 440 -2.83 -7.84 4.03
CA ASN A 440 -2.45 -8.55 5.22
C ASN A 440 -3.69 -8.91 6.04
N ILE A 441 -3.81 -10.20 6.38
CA ILE A 441 -4.93 -10.74 7.16
C ILE A 441 -4.88 -10.35 8.65
N GLY A 442 -3.83 -9.68 9.11
CA GLY A 442 -3.76 -9.28 10.51
C GLY A 442 -2.80 -8.13 10.82
N PRO A 443 -2.67 -7.79 12.11
CA PRO A 443 -2.03 -6.56 12.58
C PRO A 443 -0.49 -6.67 12.65
N TYR A 444 0.14 -7.22 11.62
CA TYR A 444 1.58 -7.48 11.53
C TYR A 444 2.10 -7.15 10.14
N SER A 445 3.39 -6.92 9.94
CA SER A 445 3.93 -6.68 8.60
C SER A 445 4.14 -7.99 7.85
N GLN A 446 4.04 -7.95 6.52
CA GLN A 446 4.37 -9.11 5.67
C GLN A 446 5.87 -9.31 5.59
N ALA A 447 6.62 -8.21 5.56
CA ALA A 447 8.07 -8.22 5.55
C ALA A 447 8.63 -6.99 6.25
N LEU A 448 9.83 -7.13 6.78
CA LEU A 448 10.56 -6.04 7.39
C LEU A 448 12.03 -6.11 6.97
N ARG A 449 12.57 -4.97 6.54
CA ARG A 449 13.95 -4.83 6.08
C ARG A 449 14.67 -3.77 6.89
N VAL A 450 15.90 -4.08 7.28
CA VAL A 450 16.79 -3.19 8.01
C VAL A 450 17.98 -2.87 7.12
N ARG A 451 18.19 -1.59 6.77
CA ARG A 451 19.25 -1.12 5.86
C ARG A 451 20.15 -0.08 6.51
N LEU A 452 21.41 -0.09 6.06
CA LEU A 452 22.36 1.01 6.21
C LEU A 452 22.45 1.74 4.87
N LEU A 453 22.16 3.04 4.86
CA LEU A 453 22.28 3.89 3.68
C LEU A 453 23.45 4.85 3.85
N SER A 454 24.09 5.27 2.74
CA SER A 454 25.16 6.29 2.72
C SER A 454 24.77 7.47 1.82
N THR A 455 25.11 8.69 2.20
CA THR A 455 24.85 9.91 1.41
C THR A 455 25.51 9.88 0.04
N THR A 456 26.57 9.09 -0.14
CA THR A 456 27.29 8.97 -1.43
C THR A 456 26.44 8.31 -2.53
N THR A 457 25.40 7.55 -2.19
CA THR A 457 24.49 6.96 -3.20
C THR A 457 23.44 7.93 -3.74
N ARG A 458 23.40 9.20 -3.29
CA ARG A 458 22.49 10.23 -3.83
C ARG A 458 23.08 11.09 -4.96
N ARG A 459 24.36 10.94 -5.32
CA ARG A 459 24.96 11.63 -6.48
C ARG A 459 25.03 10.69 -7.69
N GLY A 460 23.87 10.43 -8.26
CA GLY A 460 23.70 9.71 -9.52
C GLY A 460 22.24 9.83 -9.92
N GLY A 461 21.90 10.90 -10.63
CA GLY A 461 20.61 11.02 -11.32
C GLY A 461 20.51 9.88 -12.31
N GLY A 462 19.76 8.87 -11.93
CA GLY A 462 19.61 7.62 -12.66
C GLY A 462 18.88 6.67 -11.72
N TYR A 463 17.58 6.53 -11.92
CA TYR A 463 16.81 5.43 -11.34
C TYR A 463 17.36 4.13 -11.94
N GLY A 464 18.47 3.66 -11.38
CA GLY A 464 18.95 2.31 -11.56
C GLY A 464 17.87 1.41 -11.03
N VAL A 465 17.24 0.69 -11.95
CA VAL A 465 16.38 -0.45 -11.67
C VAL A 465 17.21 -1.48 -10.93
N ASP A 466 17.35 -1.34 -9.62
CA ASP A 466 17.68 -2.46 -8.75
C ASP A 466 16.47 -3.37 -8.84
N ARG A 467 16.58 -4.36 -9.75
CA ARG A 467 15.63 -5.44 -9.92
C ARG A 467 15.19 -5.90 -8.53
N LEU A 468 13.91 -5.71 -8.27
CA LEU A 468 13.15 -6.34 -7.20
C LEU A 468 13.17 -7.86 -7.44
N ASN A 469 14.32 -8.51 -7.24
CA ASN A 469 14.33 -9.92 -6.88
C ASN A 469 13.94 -9.99 -5.40
N LEU A 470 12.65 -9.76 -5.15
CA LEU A 470 12.01 -10.34 -3.99
C LEU A 470 12.09 -11.86 -4.23
N MET A 471 13.13 -12.51 -3.71
CA MET A 471 12.90 -13.86 -3.19
C MET A 471 11.91 -13.68 -2.05
N ALA A 472 10.62 -13.64 -2.41
CA ALA A 472 9.56 -13.93 -1.48
C ALA A 472 9.91 -15.29 -0.89
N ALA A 473 10.28 -15.30 0.38
CA ALA A 473 10.28 -16.53 1.14
C ALA A 473 8.91 -17.16 0.92
N ARG A 474 8.91 -18.26 0.15
CA ARG A 474 7.75 -19.08 -0.17
C ARG A 474 7.01 -19.32 1.14
N LYS A 475 5.82 -18.74 1.27
CA LYS A 475 4.83 -19.29 2.20
C LYS A 475 4.43 -20.62 1.58
N GLU A 476 5.03 -21.69 2.08
CA GLU A 476 4.42 -23.01 1.99
C GLU A 476 3.03 -22.90 2.62
N ASN A 477 2.02 -22.85 1.76
CA ASN A 477 0.65 -23.15 2.12
C ASN A 477 0.63 -24.64 2.48
N ILE A 478 0.89 -24.96 3.74
CA ILE A 478 0.38 -26.22 4.32
C ILE A 478 -1.11 -25.97 4.59
N MET A 479 -1.89 -26.01 3.51
CA MET A 479 -3.30 -26.36 3.59
C MET A 479 -3.35 -27.85 3.91
N LEU A 480 -3.56 -28.16 5.18
CA LEU A 480 -4.03 -29.48 5.60
C LEU A 480 -5.38 -29.73 4.91
N LYS A 481 -5.35 -30.57 3.88
CA LYS A 481 -6.51 -31.40 3.51
C LYS A 481 -6.82 -32.32 4.69
N GLN A 482 -8.05 -32.26 5.18
CA GLN A 482 -8.84 -33.33 5.80
C GLN A 482 -10.15 -32.65 6.27
N ALA A 483 -11.33 -32.94 5.73
CA ALA A 483 -12.06 -34.21 5.79
C ALA A 483 -12.09 -34.78 7.20
#